data_AF-A0A9J7E4Y8-F1
#
_entry.id   AF-A0A9J7E4Y8-F1
#
_cell.length_a   1.000
_cell.length_b   1.000
_cell.length_c   1.000
_cell.angle_alpha   90.00
_cell.angle_beta   90.00
_cell.angle_gamma   90.00
#
_symmetry.space_group_name_H-M   'P 1'
#
loop_
_entity.id
_entity.type
_entity.pdbx_description
1 polymer ?
#
loop_
_entity_poly.entity_id
_entity_poly.type
_entity_poly.pdbx_seq_one_letter_code
_entity_poly.pdbx_strand_id
1 'polypeptide(L)'
;MVHEDEIATFLEPLEISKKQFVFFALNDNDTPDMAGGSHWSLLVYSKPEACFYHLDSSYVSNHKAAWELASHLIPYLSKGNINFVTKDCLQQSNGYDCGVYVLCNAERLAHHAHLTGQIASCEMLDKISPSAKRKEILNLIYSLADS
;
A
#
# COMPACT_ATOMS: atom_id res chain seq x y z
N MET A 1 2.96 22.90 -0.21
CA MET A 1 3.90 21.94 0.39
C MET A 1 3.34 21.62 1.76
N VAL A 2 3.01 20.36 2.03
CA VAL A 2 2.46 19.94 3.33
C VAL A 2 3.55 20.14 4.39
N HIS A 3 3.22 20.76 5.52
CA HIS A 3 4.20 21.00 6.59
C HIS A 3 4.41 19.74 7.42
N GLU A 4 5.65 19.50 7.87
CA GLU A 4 5.99 18.32 8.69
C GLU A 4 5.15 18.24 9.98
N ASP A 5 4.82 19.38 10.59
CA ASP A 5 3.99 19.46 11.80
C ASP A 5 2.54 18.96 11.55
N GLU A 6 2.01 19.19 10.34
CA GLU A 6 0.69 18.68 9.96
C GLU A 6 0.74 17.15 9.84
N ILE A 7 1.79 16.61 9.19
CA ILE A 7 2.01 15.17 9.07
C ILE A 7 2.17 14.54 10.46
N ALA A 8 2.95 15.16 11.34
CA ALA A 8 3.19 14.70 12.71
C ALA A 8 1.88 14.56 13.49
N THR A 9 0.98 15.54 13.37
CA THR A 9 -0.32 15.54 14.05
C THR A 9 -1.13 14.26 13.78
N PHE A 10 -1.05 13.72 12.56
CA PHE A 10 -1.77 12.49 12.19
C PHE A 10 -0.96 11.21 12.44
N LEU A 11 0.36 11.24 12.30
CA LEU A 11 1.19 10.03 12.31
C LEU A 11 1.86 9.71 13.65
N GLU A 12 2.08 10.71 14.52
CA GLU A 12 2.61 10.49 15.87
C GLU A 12 1.69 9.63 16.74
N PRO A 13 0.35 9.84 16.77
CA PRO A 13 -0.55 8.98 17.54
C PRO A 13 -0.53 7.52 17.08
N LEU A 14 -0.15 7.26 15.83
CA LEU A 14 0.01 5.91 15.28
C LEU A 14 1.38 5.30 15.61
N GLU A 15 2.25 6.04 16.29
CA GLU A 15 3.62 5.68 16.60
C GLU A 15 4.41 5.24 15.36
N ILE A 16 4.25 5.94 14.24
CA ILE A 16 4.80 5.50 12.95
C ILE A 16 6.32 5.28 13.00
N SER A 17 7.03 6.07 13.81
CA SER A 17 8.47 5.97 14.05
C SER A 17 8.90 4.62 14.64
N LYS A 18 8.00 3.91 15.33
CA LYS A 18 8.23 2.57 15.89
C LYS A 18 7.90 1.45 14.92
N LYS A 19 7.16 1.72 13.85
CA LYS A 19 6.73 0.70 12.89
C LYS A 19 7.87 0.34 11.93
N GLN A 20 8.02 -0.95 11.65
CA GLN A 20 9.00 -1.44 10.66
C GLN A 20 8.43 -1.37 9.24
N PHE A 21 7.14 -1.59 9.11
CA PHE A 21 6.42 -1.55 7.84
C PHE A 21 5.16 -0.71 7.98
N VAL A 22 4.84 0.08 6.96
CA VAL A 22 3.61 0.87 6.90
C VAL A 22 3.00 0.67 5.52
N PHE A 23 1.74 0.24 5.51
CA PHE A 23 1.00 -0.08 4.29
C PHE A 23 -0.05 0.99 4.03
N PHE A 24 -0.04 1.56 2.82
CA PHE A 24 -0.97 2.57 2.38
C PHE A 24 -1.80 2.01 1.22
N ALA A 25 -3.10 1.84 1.44
CA ALA A 25 -4.04 1.65 0.34
C ALA A 25 -4.23 3.02 -0.33
N LEU A 26 -3.69 3.15 -1.54
CA LEU A 26 -3.60 4.43 -2.24
C LEU A 26 -4.62 4.51 -3.35
N ASN A 27 -5.34 5.62 -3.41
CA ASN A 27 -6.27 5.96 -4.47
C ASN A 27 -5.77 7.16 -5.28
N ASP A 28 -6.16 7.23 -6.55
CA ASP A 28 -5.77 8.29 -7.50
C ASP A 28 -6.62 9.57 -7.40
N ASN A 29 -7.54 9.69 -6.44
CA ASN A 29 -8.31 10.92 -6.24
C ASN A 29 -7.40 12.07 -5.78
N ASP A 30 -7.25 13.08 -6.62
CA ASP A 30 -6.45 14.29 -6.36
C ASP A 30 -7.26 15.43 -5.73
N THR A 31 -8.57 15.23 -5.55
CA THR A 31 -9.48 16.23 -4.99
C THR A 31 -10.00 15.78 -3.62
N PRO A 32 -9.33 16.12 -2.52
CA PRO A 32 -9.65 15.60 -1.18
C PRO A 32 -11.04 16.02 -0.68
N ASP A 33 -11.57 17.15 -1.14
CA ASP A 33 -12.89 17.67 -0.76
C ASP A 33 -14.05 17.05 -1.55
N MET A 34 -13.75 16.15 -2.49
CA MET A 34 -14.75 15.47 -3.33
C MET A 34 -14.55 13.97 -3.31
N ALA A 35 -15.65 13.23 -3.19
CA ALA A 35 -15.62 11.78 -3.40
C ALA A 35 -15.23 11.48 -4.85
N GLY A 36 -14.24 10.62 -5.04
CA GLY A 36 -13.67 10.35 -6.37
C GLY A 36 -12.64 9.24 -6.36
N GLY A 37 -11.87 9.20 -7.45
CA GLY A 37 -10.88 8.16 -7.71
C GLY A 37 -11.41 7.03 -8.58
N SER A 38 -10.55 6.52 -9.45
CA SER A 38 -10.82 5.45 -10.41
C SER A 38 -10.01 4.19 -10.15
N HIS A 39 -8.88 4.31 -9.45
CA HIS A 39 -7.92 3.23 -9.33
C HIS A 39 -7.31 3.13 -7.93
N TRP A 40 -6.97 1.91 -7.53
CA TRP A 40 -6.34 1.61 -6.26
C TRP A 40 -5.01 0.89 -6.48
N SER A 41 -4.00 1.28 -5.71
CA SER A 41 -2.68 0.62 -5.69
C SER A 41 -2.17 0.52 -4.26
N LEU A 42 -1.10 -0.24 -4.04
CA LEU A 42 -0.49 -0.39 -2.72
C LEU A 42 0.85 0.31 -2.68
N LEU A 43 1.07 1.16 -1.67
CA LEU A 43 2.38 1.72 -1.34
C LEU A 43 2.81 1.18 0.02
N VAL A 44 4.04 0.68 0.14
CA VAL A 44 4.56 0.13 1.39
C VAL A 44 5.89 0.78 1.75
N TYR A 45 5.95 1.43 2.90
CA TYR A 45 7.21 1.86 3.50
C TYR A 45 7.85 0.69 4.26
N SER A 46 9.10 0.38 3.94
CA SER A 46 9.95 -0.53 4.69
C SER A 46 11.08 0.25 5.35
N LYS A 47 11.03 0.35 6.69
CA LYS A 47 12.07 0.98 7.49
C LYS A 47 13.38 0.18 7.46
N PRO A 48 13.40 -1.16 7.58
CA PRO A 48 14.64 -1.94 7.50
C PRO A 48 15.38 -1.79 6.17
N GLU A 49 14.65 -1.53 5.08
CA GLU A 49 15.21 -1.43 3.73
C GLU A 49 15.36 0.03 3.26
N ALA A 50 14.97 1.00 4.10
CA ALA A 50 14.92 2.42 3.76
C ALA A 50 14.31 2.67 2.37
N CYS A 51 13.14 2.07 2.11
CA CYS A 51 12.55 2.06 0.77
C CYS A 51 11.02 2.10 0.82
N PHE A 52 10.43 2.82 -0.13
CA PHE A 52 9.03 2.71 -0.52
C PHE A 52 8.89 1.75 -1.71
N TYR A 53 8.02 0.75 -1.58
CA TYR A 53 7.65 -0.16 -2.67
C TYR A 53 6.24 0.15 -3.13
N HIS A 54 6.07 0.51 -4.39
CA HIS A 54 4.78 0.73 -5.04
C HIS A 54 4.40 -0.49 -5.86
N LEU A 55 3.25 -1.08 -5.57
CA LEU A 55 2.67 -2.21 -6.30
C LEU A 55 1.38 -1.76 -6.94
N ASP A 56 1.34 -1.86 -8.26
CA ASP A 56 0.22 -1.41 -9.08
C ASP A 56 -0.20 -2.52 -10.04
N SER A 57 -1.45 -3.00 -9.89
CA SER A 57 -2.04 -4.00 -10.78
C SER A 57 -2.44 -3.43 -12.14
N SER A 58 -2.38 -2.11 -12.32
CA SER A 58 -2.44 -1.43 -13.62
C SER A 58 -1.17 -0.61 -13.79
N TYR A 59 -0.16 -1.23 -14.42
CA TYR A 59 1.21 -0.71 -14.48
C TYR A 59 1.29 0.81 -14.67
N VAL A 60 1.88 1.47 -13.67
CA VAL A 60 2.19 2.92 -13.62
C VAL A 60 0.96 3.84 -13.51
N SER A 61 -0.27 3.31 -13.49
CA SER A 61 -1.50 4.12 -13.42
C SER A 61 -1.53 5.05 -12.20
N ASN A 62 -1.04 4.58 -11.04
CA ASN A 62 -1.04 5.35 -9.80
C ASN A 62 0.35 5.84 -9.36
N HIS A 63 1.35 5.80 -10.25
CA HIS A 63 2.74 6.13 -9.90
C HIS A 63 2.90 7.57 -9.39
N LYS A 64 2.20 8.54 -10.01
CA LYS A 64 2.24 9.94 -9.59
C LYS A 64 1.72 10.11 -8.17
N ALA A 65 0.53 9.57 -7.86
CA ALA A 65 -0.04 9.64 -6.52
C ALA A 65 0.87 8.96 -5.48
N ALA A 66 1.48 7.82 -5.86
CA ALA A 66 2.37 7.08 -4.97
C ALA A 66 3.65 7.86 -4.66
N TRP A 67 4.23 8.49 -5.69
CA TRP A 67 5.39 9.36 -5.54
C TRP A 67 5.07 10.62 -4.73
N GLU A 68 3.92 11.25 -4.97
CA GLU A 68 3.49 12.44 -4.21
C GLU A 68 3.35 12.13 -2.72
N LEU A 69 2.67 11.04 -2.36
CA LEU A 69 2.57 10.60 -0.97
C LEU A 69 3.96 10.28 -0.38
N ALA A 70 4.77 9.48 -1.08
CA ALA A 70 6.10 9.11 -0.60
C ALA A 70 6.99 10.34 -0.39
N SER A 71 7.04 11.27 -1.35
CA SER A 71 7.89 12.47 -1.30
C SER A 71 7.53 13.40 -0.14
N HIS A 72 6.26 13.49 0.24
CA HIS A 72 5.84 14.24 1.44
C HIS A 72 6.21 13.53 2.74
N LEU A 73 6.20 12.19 2.76
CA LEU A 73 6.52 11.41 3.95
C LEU A 73 8.03 11.24 4.19
N ILE A 74 8.85 11.25 3.13
CA ILE A 74 10.30 11.01 3.23
C ILE A 74 10.98 11.94 4.24
N PRO A 75 10.82 13.28 4.18
CA PRO A 75 11.48 14.19 5.11
C PRO A 75 11.09 13.93 6.57
N TYR A 76 9.83 13.54 6.80
CA TYR A 76 9.28 13.25 8.11
C TYR A 76 9.79 11.90 8.67
N LEU A 77 9.88 10.86 7.83
CA LEU A 77 10.23 9.51 8.25
C LEU A 77 11.73 9.32 8.51
N SER A 78 12.58 10.05 7.78
CA SER A 78 14.03 9.91 7.92
C SER A 78 14.77 11.16 7.43
N LYS A 79 15.89 11.47 8.09
CA LYS A 79 16.87 12.47 7.60
C LYS A 79 17.82 11.91 6.53
N GLY A 80 17.78 10.60 6.29
CA GLY A 80 18.58 9.93 5.27
C GLY A 80 17.81 9.70 3.97
N ASN A 81 18.50 9.15 2.96
CA ASN A 81 17.87 8.81 1.70
C ASN A 81 16.95 7.60 1.86
N ILE A 82 15.69 7.75 1.46
CA ILE A 82 14.74 6.67 1.29
C ILE A 82 14.53 6.46 -0.21
N ASN A 83 14.67 5.22 -0.67
CA ASN A 83 14.45 4.86 -2.06
C ASN A 83 12.96 4.76 -2.38
N PHE A 84 12.60 4.87 -3.66
CA PHE A 84 11.27 4.58 -4.17
C PHE A 84 11.39 3.60 -5.33
N VAL A 85 10.68 2.48 -5.26
CA VAL A 85 10.75 1.38 -6.22
C VAL A 85 9.35 0.99 -6.65
N THR A 86 9.10 1.00 -7.96
CA THR A 86 7.96 0.28 -8.54
C THR A 86 8.30 -1.21 -8.49
N LYS A 87 7.57 -1.98 -7.69
CA LYS A 87 7.78 -3.42 -7.52
C LYS A 87 6.82 -4.18 -8.43
N ASP A 88 7.37 -5.11 -9.23
CA ASP A 88 6.58 -5.95 -10.11
C ASP A 88 5.52 -6.73 -9.32
N CYS A 89 4.31 -6.81 -9.88
CA CYS A 89 3.21 -7.60 -9.34
C CYS A 89 2.28 -8.04 -10.46
N LEU A 90 1.38 -8.99 -10.18
CA LEU A 90 0.42 -9.43 -11.18
C LEU A 90 -0.48 -8.28 -11.65
N GLN A 91 -0.61 -8.20 -12.98
CA GLN A 91 -1.44 -7.22 -13.64
C GLN A 91 -2.89 -7.69 -13.72
N GLN A 92 -3.83 -6.80 -13.42
CA GLN A 92 -5.26 -7.08 -13.55
C GLN A 92 -5.66 -7.16 -15.01
N SER A 93 -6.65 -7.99 -15.31
CA SER A 93 -7.19 -8.16 -16.67
C SER A 93 -8.54 -7.45 -16.90
N ASN A 94 -9.02 -6.68 -15.91
CA ASN A 94 -10.29 -5.96 -15.95
C ASN A 94 -10.16 -4.59 -15.26
N GLY A 95 -11.22 -3.77 -15.27
CA GLY A 95 -11.20 -2.41 -14.71
C GLY A 95 -11.70 -2.25 -13.27
N TYR A 96 -11.96 -3.34 -12.52
CA TYR A 96 -12.68 -3.26 -11.24
C TYR A 96 -12.08 -4.08 -10.09
N ASP A 97 -11.05 -4.89 -10.36
CA ASP A 97 -10.40 -5.72 -9.34
C ASP A 97 -9.18 -5.08 -8.68
N CYS A 98 -8.77 -3.85 -9.04
CA CYS A 98 -7.60 -3.18 -8.45
C CYS A 98 -7.59 -3.19 -6.91
N GLY A 99 -8.73 -2.92 -6.27
CA GLY A 99 -8.86 -3.01 -4.81
C GLY A 99 -8.64 -4.42 -4.24
N VAL A 100 -9.03 -5.48 -4.97
CA VAL A 100 -8.76 -6.87 -4.57
C VAL A 100 -7.28 -7.20 -4.69
N TYR A 101 -6.61 -6.71 -5.74
CA TYR A 101 -5.16 -6.85 -5.89
C TYR A 101 -4.40 -6.14 -4.76
N VAL A 102 -4.85 -4.94 -4.33
CA VAL A 102 -4.28 -4.26 -3.14
C VAL A 102 -4.35 -5.17 -1.91
N LEU A 103 -5.51 -5.78 -1.63
CA LEU A 103 -5.67 -6.66 -0.47
C LEU A 103 -4.79 -7.92 -0.56
N CYS A 104 -4.77 -8.61 -1.70
CA CYS A 104 -3.92 -9.79 -1.90
C CYS A 104 -2.43 -9.46 -1.77
N ASN A 105 -1.99 -8.34 -2.35
CA ASN A 105 -0.60 -7.90 -2.27
C ASN A 105 -0.21 -7.51 -0.84
N ALA A 106 -1.09 -6.81 -0.12
CA ALA A 106 -0.85 -6.42 1.27
C ALA A 106 -0.75 -7.63 2.19
N GLU A 107 -1.67 -8.60 2.07
CA GLU A 107 -1.64 -9.84 2.85
C GLU A 107 -0.34 -10.61 2.62
N ARG A 108 0.06 -10.76 1.36
CA ARG A 108 1.29 -11.48 0.99
C ARG A 108 2.54 -10.81 1.53
N LEU A 109 2.67 -9.49 1.33
CA LEU A 109 3.80 -8.72 1.83
C LEU A 109 3.85 -8.71 3.36
N ALA A 110 2.70 -8.58 4.03
CA ALA A 110 2.63 -8.63 5.49
C ALA A 110 3.08 -9.99 6.03
N HIS A 111 2.64 -11.09 5.42
CA HIS A 111 3.09 -12.44 5.78
C HIS A 111 4.61 -12.61 5.56
N HIS A 112 5.14 -12.16 4.41
CA HIS A 112 6.57 -12.24 4.13
C HIS A 112 7.41 -11.36 5.08
N ALA A 113 6.93 -10.15 5.38
CA ALA A 113 7.54 -9.24 6.34
C ALA A 113 7.57 -9.83 7.75
N HIS A 114 6.49 -10.50 8.16
CA HIS A 114 6.41 -11.17 9.45
C HIS A 114 7.46 -12.29 9.58
N LEU A 115 7.68 -13.06 8.51
CA LEU A 115 8.61 -14.18 8.52
C LEU A 115 10.08 -13.77 8.35
N THR A 116 10.35 -12.74 7.55
CA THR A 116 11.71 -12.41 7.09
C THR A 116 12.23 -11.07 7.61
N GLY A 117 11.36 -10.20 8.12
CA GLY A 117 11.72 -8.83 8.50
C GLY A 117 12.08 -7.93 7.32
N GLN A 118 11.73 -8.31 6.08
CA GLN A 118 12.01 -7.59 4.83
C GLN A 118 10.85 -7.77 3.84
N ILE A 119 10.78 -6.96 2.78
CA ILE A 119 9.77 -7.13 1.71
C ILE A 119 10.34 -7.07 0.29
N ALA A 120 11.58 -6.61 0.09
CA ALA A 120 12.20 -6.53 -1.24
C ALA A 120 12.20 -7.88 -1.94
N SER A 121 12.56 -8.94 -1.22
CA SER A 121 12.69 -10.31 -1.73
C SER A 121 11.37 -11.07 -1.88
N CYS A 122 10.23 -10.45 -1.55
CA CYS A 122 8.95 -11.12 -1.70
C CYS A 122 8.58 -11.24 -3.19
N GLU A 123 8.42 -12.46 -3.68
CA GLU A 123 7.92 -12.74 -5.03
C GLU A 123 6.44 -12.40 -5.13
N MET A 124 6.03 -11.56 -6.09
CA MET A 124 4.64 -11.06 -6.18
C MET A 124 3.87 -11.56 -7.42
N LEU A 125 4.46 -12.49 -8.17
CA LEU A 125 3.90 -13.01 -9.42
C LEU A 125 3.07 -14.29 -9.25
N ASP A 126 2.80 -14.67 -8.00
CA ASP A 126 1.91 -15.80 -7.68
C ASP A 126 0.47 -15.50 -8.07
N LYS A 127 -0.19 -16.49 -8.68
CA LYS A 127 -1.54 -16.37 -9.22
C LYS A 127 -2.54 -15.83 -8.18
N ILE A 128 -3.13 -14.67 -8.49
CA ILE A 128 -4.27 -14.11 -7.76
C ILE A 128 -5.57 -14.56 -8.43
N SER A 129 -6.56 -14.96 -7.63
CA SER A 129 -7.92 -15.24 -8.07
C SER A 129 -8.88 -14.22 -7.43
N PRO A 130 -9.18 -13.09 -8.11
CA PRO A 130 -9.98 -12.03 -7.51
C PRO A 130 -11.39 -12.48 -7.10
N SER A 131 -12.03 -13.35 -7.89
CA SER A 131 -13.35 -13.89 -7.59
C SER A 131 -13.36 -14.75 -6.32
N ALA A 132 -12.32 -15.58 -6.14
CA ALA A 132 -12.17 -16.38 -4.91
C ALA A 132 -11.93 -15.46 -3.70
N LYS A 133 -11.04 -14.46 -3.83
CA LYS A 133 -10.75 -13.53 -2.73
C LYS A 133 -11.97 -12.70 -2.34
N ARG A 134 -12.76 -12.22 -3.31
CA ARG A 134 -14.04 -11.53 -3.04
C ARG A 134 -15.00 -12.41 -2.23
N LYS A 135 -15.12 -13.69 -2.57
CA LYS A 135 -15.97 -14.64 -1.84
C LYS A 135 -15.45 -14.89 -0.43
N GLU A 136 -14.14 -15.02 -0.27
CA GLU A 136 -13.47 -15.17 1.04
C GLU A 136 -13.73 -13.96 1.94
N ILE A 137 -13.52 -12.74 1.43
CA ILE A 137 -13.77 -11.50 2.18
C ILE A 137 -15.25 -11.41 2.59
N LEU A 138 -16.18 -11.69 1.68
CA LEU A 138 -17.60 -11.65 1.98
C LEU A 138 -17.99 -12.64 3.08
N ASN A 139 -17.47 -13.87 3.01
CA ASN A 139 -17.70 -14.88 4.06
C ASN A 139 -17.11 -14.44 5.40
N LEU A 140 -15.91 -13.84 5.40
CA LEU A 140 -15.28 -13.32 6.62
C LEU A 140 -16.14 -12.22 7.26
N ILE A 141 -16.64 -11.28 6.45
CA ILE A 141 -17.55 -10.21 6.91
C ILE A 141 -18.78 -10.82 7.59
N TYR A 142 -19.44 -11.80 6.97
CA TYR A 142 -20.59 -12.46 7.58
C TYR A 142 -20.23 -13.19 8.87
N SER A 143 -19.10 -13.92 8.90
CA SER A 143 -18.69 -14.64 10.11
C SER A 143 -18.39 -13.71 11.30
N LEU A 144 -17.89 -12.50 11.03
CA LEU A 144 -17.60 -11.50 12.07
C LEU A 144 -18.84 -10.72 12.50
N ALA A 145 -19.86 -10.63 11.64
CA ALA A 145 -21.14 -10.01 11.99
C ALA A 145 -21.97 -10.89 12.93
N ASP A 146 -21.80 -12.21 12.83
CA ASP A 146 -22.51 -13.21 13.63
C ASP A 146 -21.79 -13.56 14.96
N SER A 147 -20.59 -13.01 15.20
CA SER A 147 -19.74 -13.26 16.38
C SER A 147 -19.80 -12.15 17.41
#